data_AF-A0A3C1HBK6-F1
#
_entry.id   AF-A0A3C1HBK6-F1
#
_cell.length_a   1.000
_cell.length_b   1.000
_cell.length_c   1.000
_cell.angle_alpha   90.00
_cell.angle_beta   90.00
_cell.angle_gamma   90.00
#
_symmetry.space_group_name_H-M   'P 1'
#
loop_
_entity.id
_entity.type
_entity.pdbx_description
1 polymer ?
#
loop_
_entity_poly.entity_id
_entity_poly.type
_entity_poly.pdbx_seq_one_letter_code
_entity_poly.pdbx_strand_id
1 'polypeptide(L)'
;MKTRNPRSSKQAVLIANGDLRPAANQKCWPAQSRMEQALARAFRKEGWRLTRAHEFQPASGHGFIDSQKRGIEVFRDIDPEAPLVVAESVWQYSQHILPGLYTHRGPILTVANWSGTWPGLVGMLNLNGSLTKMGVGYSTLWSENFTDDAFRDGLREWLATGRVTHDQSHVRPLALVKIPDADAATGQAFARRFRRDKAILGVFDEGCMGMHNAIIPDEILNPTGVFKERLSQSSLFAAMQRVRESEADEVLAWLKRKGLAFRFGKDEASELTESQVRQQCRMYIAAVRLADEFGCAAVGIQYQQGLKDLTPASDLVEGMLNNADRPPVRAAGGRRELFPGEAVPHFNEVDECAGLDGLVTYRLWRELGFQPENTLHDLRWGQHYRGAGVNDYVWVFLISGAAPPAHFIGGWGGASSERQPAMYFRLGGGTLKGISKPGHIVWSRVFVMGGRLHADVGVARVVRLPEAETERRWKETTPQWPIMHAVLEGITRDQMMARHKSNHIQVVYTPSRAEAHRAARIKAAALAELGLEVSLCGNVNLA
;
A
#
# COMPACT_ATOMS: atom_id res chain seq x y z
N MET A 1 -48.95 -24.81 0.18
CA MET A 1 -47.56 -24.40 -0.15
C MET A 1 -46.73 -24.52 1.12
N LYS A 2 -45.81 -25.50 1.18
CA LYS A 2 -44.91 -25.67 2.33
C LYS A 2 -43.93 -24.49 2.35
N THR A 3 -44.00 -23.69 3.40
CA THR A 3 -43.00 -22.67 3.73
C THR A 3 -41.65 -23.35 3.89
N ARG A 4 -40.73 -23.10 2.95
CA ARG A 4 -39.33 -23.52 3.05
C ARG A 4 -38.73 -22.81 4.26
N ASN A 5 -38.36 -23.58 5.26
CA ASN A 5 -37.59 -23.13 6.41
C ASN A 5 -36.19 -22.67 5.90
N PRO A 6 -35.77 -21.40 5.99
CA PRO A 6 -34.54 -20.92 5.32
C PRO A 6 -33.23 -21.44 5.91
N ARG A 7 -33.26 -22.27 6.97
CA ARG A 7 -32.06 -22.79 7.67
C ARG A 7 -31.51 -24.11 7.11
N SER A 8 -31.86 -24.52 5.89
CA SER A 8 -31.79 -25.94 5.52
C SER A 8 -30.54 -26.45 4.80
N SER A 9 -29.39 -25.78 4.84
CA SER A 9 -28.11 -26.50 4.74
C SER A 9 -26.94 -25.65 5.26
N LYS A 10 -26.15 -26.20 6.19
CA LYS A 10 -24.88 -25.62 6.64
C LYS A 10 -23.87 -25.57 5.48
N GLN A 11 -24.02 -24.59 4.61
CA GLN A 11 -23.21 -24.39 3.41
C GLN A 11 -22.76 -22.94 3.29
N ALA A 12 -21.51 -22.76 2.89
CA ALA A 12 -20.95 -21.48 2.49
C ALA A 12 -20.34 -21.59 1.09
N VAL A 13 -20.32 -20.49 0.37
CA VAL A 13 -19.77 -20.39 -0.99
C VAL A 13 -18.37 -19.80 -0.90
N LEU A 14 -17.40 -20.41 -1.58
CA LEU A 14 -16.03 -19.90 -1.67
C LEU A 14 -15.77 -19.31 -3.06
N ILE A 15 -15.17 -18.13 -3.08
CA ILE A 15 -14.53 -17.55 -4.26
C ILE A 15 -13.06 -17.23 -3.94
N ALA A 16 -12.20 -17.32 -4.95
CA ALA A 16 -10.83 -16.82 -4.90
C ALA A 16 -10.60 -15.83 -6.02
N ASN A 17 -10.18 -14.62 -5.69
CA ASN A 17 -9.82 -13.59 -6.65
C ASN A 17 -8.33 -13.61 -6.95
N GLY A 18 -7.94 -13.10 -8.11
CA GLY A 18 -6.57 -13.13 -8.56
C GLY A 18 -6.08 -11.79 -9.11
N ASP A 19 -4.84 -11.85 -9.55
CA ASP A 19 -4.14 -10.82 -10.30
C ASP A 19 -4.68 -10.76 -11.73
N LEU A 20 -4.54 -9.63 -12.41
CA LEU A 20 -4.80 -9.54 -13.86
C LEU A 20 -3.67 -10.18 -14.68
N ARG A 21 -2.47 -10.31 -14.11
CA ARG A 21 -1.29 -10.88 -14.77
C ARG A 21 -1.29 -12.41 -14.66
N PRO A 22 -1.33 -13.15 -15.80
CA PRO A 22 -1.41 -14.61 -15.78
C PRO A 22 -0.27 -15.30 -15.03
N ALA A 23 0.97 -14.80 -15.17
CA ALA A 23 2.15 -15.40 -14.54
C ALA A 23 2.07 -15.37 -13.00
N ALA A 24 1.52 -14.30 -12.43
CA ALA A 24 1.32 -14.19 -10.98
C ALA A 24 0.29 -15.22 -10.50
N ASN A 25 -0.84 -15.35 -11.21
CA ASN A 25 -1.88 -16.33 -10.91
C ASN A 25 -1.37 -17.78 -10.99
N GLN A 26 -0.67 -18.13 -12.06
CA GLN A 26 -0.12 -19.48 -12.26
C GLN A 26 0.86 -19.86 -11.14
N LYS A 27 1.76 -18.94 -10.76
CA LYS A 27 2.75 -19.20 -9.70
C LYS A 27 2.11 -19.32 -8.32
N CYS A 28 1.05 -18.55 -8.03
CA CYS A 28 0.40 -18.54 -6.73
C CYS A 28 -0.69 -19.62 -6.57
N TRP A 29 -1.20 -20.17 -7.67
CA TRP A 29 -2.29 -21.15 -7.65
C TRP A 29 -2.06 -22.36 -6.73
N PRO A 30 -0.86 -22.99 -6.68
CA PRO A 30 -0.63 -24.09 -5.75
C PRO A 30 -0.79 -23.71 -4.28
N ALA A 31 -0.42 -22.47 -3.91
CA ALA A 31 -0.60 -21.97 -2.56
C ALA A 31 -2.08 -21.73 -2.23
N GLN A 32 -2.82 -21.14 -3.17
CA GLN A 32 -4.27 -20.94 -3.06
C GLN A 32 -5.02 -22.25 -2.88
N SER A 33 -4.74 -23.24 -3.74
CA SER A 33 -5.40 -24.55 -3.65
C SER A 33 -5.16 -25.23 -2.30
N ARG A 34 -3.95 -25.15 -1.74
CA ARG A 34 -3.65 -25.67 -0.38
C ARG A 34 -4.42 -24.93 0.70
N MET A 35 -4.52 -23.60 0.62
CA MET A 35 -5.30 -22.78 1.55
C MET A 35 -6.78 -23.17 1.50
N GLU A 36 -7.37 -23.31 0.31
CA GLU A 36 -8.77 -23.69 0.16
C GLU A 36 -9.07 -25.07 0.74
N GLN A 37 -8.16 -26.04 0.57
CA GLN A 37 -8.30 -27.35 1.21
C GLN A 37 -8.23 -27.27 2.74
N ALA A 38 -7.40 -26.38 3.29
CA ALA A 38 -7.31 -26.15 4.73
C ALA A 38 -8.60 -25.49 5.27
N LEU A 39 -9.12 -24.48 4.58
CA LEU A 39 -10.40 -23.86 4.90
C LEU A 39 -11.55 -24.87 4.82
N ALA A 40 -11.62 -25.68 3.77
CA ALA A 40 -12.64 -26.71 3.65
C ALA A 40 -12.56 -27.76 4.77
N ARG A 41 -11.37 -28.05 5.33
CA ARG A 41 -11.22 -28.87 6.54
C ARG A 41 -11.74 -28.15 7.78
N ALA A 42 -11.43 -26.86 7.95
CA ALA A 42 -11.91 -26.07 9.08
C ALA A 42 -13.45 -25.97 9.09
N PHE A 43 -14.07 -25.65 7.96
CA PHE A 43 -15.54 -25.61 7.83
C PHE A 43 -16.19 -26.97 8.15
N ARG A 44 -15.61 -28.08 7.66
CA ARG A 44 -16.13 -29.43 7.97
C ARG A 44 -16.08 -29.77 9.45
N LYS A 45 -15.05 -29.33 10.19
CA LYS A 45 -14.96 -29.54 11.65
C LYS A 45 -16.11 -28.85 12.39
N GLU A 46 -16.58 -27.72 11.89
CA GLU A 46 -17.74 -26.99 12.43
C GLU A 46 -19.09 -27.49 11.87
N GLY A 47 -19.07 -28.57 11.07
CA GLY A 47 -20.25 -29.18 10.47
C GLY A 47 -20.80 -28.42 9.26
N TRP A 48 -20.00 -27.55 8.63
CA TRP A 48 -20.35 -26.81 7.41
C TRP A 48 -19.64 -27.36 6.18
N ARG A 49 -20.29 -27.25 5.02
CA ARG A 49 -19.70 -27.54 3.72
C ARG A 49 -19.31 -26.22 3.04
N LEU A 50 -18.06 -26.14 2.58
CA LEU A 50 -17.56 -25.00 1.81
C LEU A 50 -17.49 -25.41 0.33
N THR A 51 -18.28 -24.76 -0.52
CA THR A 51 -18.40 -25.09 -1.95
C THR A 51 -17.83 -23.96 -2.79
N ARG A 52 -16.89 -24.27 -3.68
CA ARG A 52 -16.31 -23.27 -4.59
C ARG A 52 -17.31 -22.88 -5.68
N ALA A 53 -17.43 -21.59 -5.99
CA ALA A 53 -18.40 -21.08 -6.99
C ALA A 53 -17.89 -21.11 -8.45
N HIS A 54 -16.62 -21.41 -8.66
CA HIS A 54 -15.99 -21.37 -9.97
C HIS A 54 -14.87 -22.39 -10.08
N GLU A 55 -14.64 -22.91 -11.28
CA GLU A 55 -13.72 -24.03 -11.49
C GLU A 55 -12.30 -23.58 -11.81
N PHE A 56 -11.35 -24.50 -11.62
CA PHE A 56 -10.01 -24.37 -12.20
C PHE A 56 -10.13 -24.35 -13.73
N GLN A 57 -9.39 -23.44 -14.38
CA GLN A 57 -9.38 -23.33 -15.84
C GLN A 57 -8.07 -23.91 -16.38
N PRO A 58 -8.09 -25.09 -17.04
CA PRO A 58 -6.87 -25.72 -17.57
C PRO A 58 -6.13 -24.84 -18.57
N ALA A 59 -6.84 -24.04 -19.36
CA ALA A 59 -6.25 -23.16 -20.38
C ALA A 59 -5.40 -22.02 -19.77
N SER A 60 -5.78 -21.49 -18.60
CA SER A 60 -5.03 -20.44 -17.92
C SER A 60 -4.05 -20.99 -16.86
N GLY A 61 -4.23 -22.24 -16.43
CA GLY A 61 -3.37 -22.89 -15.44
C GLY A 61 -3.65 -22.46 -13.99
N HIS A 62 -4.80 -21.83 -13.74
CA HIS A 62 -5.24 -21.43 -12.40
C HIS A 62 -6.77 -21.43 -12.27
N GLY A 63 -7.27 -21.33 -11.04
CA GLY A 63 -8.70 -21.20 -10.76
C GLY A 63 -9.13 -19.84 -10.25
N PHE A 64 -8.29 -18.81 -10.25
CA PHE A 64 -8.69 -17.46 -9.82
C PHE A 64 -9.71 -16.80 -10.76
N ILE A 65 -10.51 -15.88 -10.19
CA ILE A 65 -11.20 -14.83 -10.95
C ILE A 65 -10.15 -13.76 -11.30
N ASP A 66 -9.90 -13.53 -12.59
CA ASP A 66 -8.78 -12.73 -13.10
C ASP A 66 -9.22 -11.54 -13.96
N SER A 67 -10.53 -11.28 -14.02
CA SER A 67 -11.10 -10.15 -14.73
C SER A 67 -12.46 -9.77 -14.15
N GLN A 68 -12.85 -8.51 -14.36
CA GLN A 68 -14.19 -8.03 -13.98
C GLN A 68 -15.30 -8.75 -14.75
N LYS A 69 -15.07 -9.07 -16.04
CA LYS A 69 -16.00 -9.87 -16.84
C LYS A 69 -16.25 -11.23 -16.17
N ARG A 70 -15.18 -11.95 -15.83
CA ARG A 70 -15.27 -13.26 -15.18
C ARG A 70 -15.93 -13.16 -13.81
N GLY A 71 -15.61 -12.12 -13.03
CA GLY A 71 -16.25 -11.89 -11.74
C GLY A 71 -17.76 -11.69 -11.88
N ILE A 72 -18.21 -10.86 -12.81
CA ILE A 72 -19.65 -10.67 -13.09
C ILE A 72 -20.31 -12.00 -13.49
N GLU A 73 -19.67 -12.79 -14.36
CA GLU A 73 -20.20 -14.12 -14.73
C GLU A 73 -20.38 -15.02 -13.51
N VAL A 74 -19.38 -15.11 -12.64
CA VAL A 74 -19.45 -15.91 -11.41
C VAL A 74 -20.57 -15.44 -10.49
N PHE A 75 -20.71 -14.13 -10.27
CA PHE A 75 -21.72 -13.59 -9.36
C PHE A 75 -23.17 -13.68 -9.90
N ARG A 76 -23.38 -13.92 -11.20
CA ARG A 76 -24.73 -14.22 -11.73
C ARG A 76 -25.30 -15.52 -11.21
N ASP A 77 -24.43 -16.48 -10.90
CA ASP A 77 -24.80 -17.84 -10.51
C ASP A 77 -24.74 -18.06 -8.98
N ILE A 78 -24.13 -17.12 -8.24
CA ILE A 78 -24.10 -17.15 -6.76
C ILE A 78 -25.44 -16.62 -6.23
N ASP A 79 -26.05 -17.37 -5.30
CA ASP A 79 -27.20 -16.88 -4.53
C ASP A 79 -26.79 -15.61 -3.75
N PRO A 80 -27.44 -14.45 -4.00
CA PRO A 80 -27.07 -13.18 -3.38
C PRO A 80 -27.23 -13.17 -1.86
N GLU A 81 -27.93 -14.12 -1.25
CA GLU A 81 -28.08 -14.24 0.21
C GLU A 81 -27.12 -15.25 0.85
N ALA A 82 -26.36 -16.02 0.04
CA ALA A 82 -25.52 -17.09 0.57
C ALA A 82 -24.37 -16.55 1.45
N PRO A 83 -23.98 -17.26 2.52
CA PRO A 83 -22.73 -16.97 3.22
C PRO A 83 -21.55 -17.12 2.28
N LEU A 84 -20.83 -16.03 2.02
CA LEU A 84 -19.79 -15.95 1.01
C LEU A 84 -18.41 -15.78 1.66
N VAL A 85 -17.46 -16.60 1.24
CA VAL A 85 -16.07 -16.60 1.69
C VAL A 85 -15.18 -16.19 0.52
N VAL A 86 -14.43 -15.10 0.69
CA VAL A 86 -13.38 -14.68 -0.25
C VAL A 86 -12.03 -15.09 0.32
N ALA A 87 -11.40 -16.08 -0.29
CA ALA A 87 -10.14 -16.66 0.18
C ALA A 87 -8.95 -16.14 -0.64
N GLU A 88 -7.99 -15.48 0.01
CA GLU A 88 -6.87 -14.79 -0.62
C GLU A 88 -5.52 -15.36 -0.15
N SER A 89 -4.73 -15.86 -1.11
CA SER A 89 -3.31 -16.18 -0.93
C SER A 89 -2.39 -15.43 -1.90
N VAL A 90 -2.95 -14.52 -2.69
CA VAL A 90 -2.27 -13.81 -3.77
C VAL A 90 -2.58 -12.31 -3.69
N TRP A 91 -1.78 -11.50 -4.39
CA TRP A 91 -2.17 -10.14 -4.71
C TRP A 91 -3.34 -10.19 -5.71
N GLN A 92 -4.37 -9.40 -5.47
CA GLN A 92 -5.62 -9.46 -6.23
C GLN A 92 -6.09 -8.07 -6.62
N TYR A 93 -6.84 -7.99 -7.71
CA TYR A 93 -7.39 -6.73 -8.20
C TYR A 93 -8.86 -6.65 -7.79
N SER A 94 -9.16 -5.80 -6.80
CA SER A 94 -10.49 -5.77 -6.15
C SER A 94 -11.61 -5.54 -7.18
N GLN A 95 -11.33 -4.76 -8.23
CA GLN A 95 -12.27 -4.49 -9.34
C GLN A 95 -12.86 -5.76 -9.99
N HIS A 96 -12.17 -6.90 -9.92
CA HIS A 96 -12.66 -8.15 -10.52
C HIS A 96 -13.97 -8.62 -9.87
N ILE A 97 -14.04 -8.52 -8.53
CA ILE A 97 -15.16 -9.07 -7.74
C ILE A 97 -15.98 -8.00 -7.03
N LEU A 98 -15.47 -6.77 -6.91
CA LEU A 98 -16.14 -5.69 -6.18
C LEU A 98 -17.57 -5.42 -6.67
N PRO A 99 -17.88 -5.39 -7.98
CA PRO A 99 -19.27 -5.22 -8.44
C PRO A 99 -20.22 -6.31 -7.94
N GLY A 100 -19.75 -7.56 -7.92
CA GLY A 100 -20.53 -8.69 -7.42
C GLY A 100 -20.76 -8.60 -5.92
N LEU A 101 -19.69 -8.35 -5.16
CA LEU A 101 -19.74 -8.18 -3.71
C LEU A 101 -20.60 -6.98 -3.29
N TYR A 102 -20.61 -5.90 -4.07
CA TYR A 102 -21.46 -4.73 -3.82
C TYR A 102 -22.95 -5.05 -3.88
N THR A 103 -23.36 -5.98 -4.75
CA THR A 103 -24.76 -6.40 -4.89
C THR A 103 -25.13 -7.60 -4.00
N HIS A 104 -24.15 -8.21 -3.34
CA HIS A 104 -24.35 -9.35 -2.46
C HIS A 104 -24.97 -8.90 -1.13
N ARG A 105 -25.96 -9.64 -0.64
CA ARG A 105 -26.73 -9.31 0.58
C ARG A 105 -26.46 -10.25 1.76
N GLY A 106 -25.97 -11.46 1.47
CA GLY A 106 -25.51 -12.41 2.49
C GLY A 106 -24.24 -11.95 3.23
N PRO A 107 -23.89 -12.61 4.35
CA PRO A 107 -22.68 -12.28 5.08
C PRO A 107 -21.42 -12.61 4.27
N ILE A 108 -20.45 -11.70 4.28
CA ILE A 108 -19.16 -11.85 3.61
C ILE A 108 -18.06 -12.07 4.65
N LEU A 109 -17.24 -13.09 4.44
CA LEU A 109 -16.00 -13.34 5.17
C LEU A 109 -14.81 -13.27 4.21
N THR A 110 -13.93 -12.32 4.42
CA THR A 110 -12.62 -12.32 3.76
C THR A 110 -11.63 -13.13 4.62
N VAL A 111 -10.82 -13.96 3.98
CA VAL A 111 -9.83 -14.81 4.67
C VAL A 111 -8.50 -14.75 3.96
N ALA A 112 -7.42 -14.48 4.69
CA ALA A 112 -6.06 -14.50 4.15
C ALA A 112 -5.17 -15.57 4.78
N ASN A 113 -4.18 -16.03 4.02
CA ASN A 113 -3.01 -16.69 4.59
C ASN A 113 -2.10 -15.68 5.31
N TRP A 114 -1.32 -16.16 6.28
CA TRP A 114 -0.24 -15.39 6.89
C TRP A 114 1.12 -15.82 6.33
N SER A 115 1.64 -15.09 5.33
CA SER A 115 2.87 -15.47 4.63
C SER A 115 3.59 -14.26 4.03
N GLY A 116 4.93 -14.24 4.12
CA GLY A 116 5.73 -13.30 3.34
C GLY A 116 5.73 -13.62 1.84
N THR A 117 5.68 -14.91 1.48
CA THR A 117 5.92 -15.40 0.12
C THR A 117 4.70 -15.23 -0.77
N TRP A 118 3.52 -15.49 -0.20
CA TRP A 118 2.25 -15.47 -0.90
C TRP A 118 1.41 -14.31 -0.35
N PRO A 119 1.30 -13.18 -1.08
CA PRO A 119 0.84 -11.90 -0.55
C PRO A 119 -0.69 -11.79 -0.39
N GLY A 120 -1.35 -12.86 0.09
CA GLY A 120 -2.79 -12.86 0.33
C GLY A 120 -3.23 -11.86 1.38
N LEU A 121 -2.39 -11.56 2.37
CA LEU A 121 -2.66 -10.50 3.34
C LEU A 121 -2.79 -9.12 2.68
N VAL A 122 -1.87 -8.79 1.77
CA VAL A 122 -1.88 -7.53 1.00
C VAL A 122 -3.11 -7.48 0.09
N GLY A 123 -3.38 -8.57 -0.63
CA GLY A 123 -4.58 -8.69 -1.49
C GLY A 123 -5.88 -8.54 -0.71
N MET A 124 -6.02 -9.21 0.42
CA MET A 124 -7.19 -9.11 1.29
C MET A 124 -7.37 -7.70 1.86
N LEU A 125 -6.30 -7.02 2.28
CA LEU A 125 -6.38 -5.66 2.80
C LEU A 125 -6.81 -4.64 1.73
N ASN A 126 -6.37 -4.81 0.47
CA ASN A 126 -6.88 -4.04 -0.66
C ASN A 126 -8.40 -4.23 -0.83
N LEU A 127 -8.86 -5.48 -0.81
CA LEU A 127 -10.30 -5.78 -0.91
C LEU A 127 -11.08 -5.18 0.26
N ASN A 128 -10.62 -5.39 1.49
CA ASN A 128 -11.26 -4.91 2.70
C ASN A 128 -11.40 -3.38 2.72
N GLY A 129 -10.35 -2.65 2.31
CA GLY A 129 -10.43 -1.21 2.14
C GLY A 129 -11.46 -0.80 1.08
N SER A 130 -11.55 -1.56 -0.01
CA SER A 130 -12.47 -1.29 -1.12
C SER A 130 -13.93 -1.53 -0.70
N LEU A 131 -14.20 -2.61 0.04
CA LEU A 131 -15.51 -2.91 0.63
C LEU A 131 -15.92 -1.85 1.66
N THR A 132 -14.98 -1.44 2.53
CA THR A 132 -15.20 -0.36 3.50
C THR A 132 -15.62 0.94 2.82
N LYS A 133 -14.90 1.34 1.77
CA LYS A 133 -15.22 2.53 0.98
C LYS A 133 -16.60 2.46 0.35
N MET A 134 -16.98 1.28 -0.17
CA MET A 134 -18.29 1.05 -0.78
C MET A 134 -19.43 0.85 0.24
N GLY A 135 -19.14 0.87 1.55
CA GLY A 135 -20.13 0.62 2.59
C GLY A 135 -20.63 -0.82 2.64
N VAL A 136 -19.89 -1.77 2.07
CA VAL A 136 -20.23 -3.21 2.09
C VAL A 136 -19.76 -3.81 3.41
N GLY A 137 -20.68 -4.45 4.15
CA GLY A 137 -20.36 -5.12 5.39
C GLY A 137 -19.58 -6.42 5.15
N TYR A 138 -18.49 -6.61 5.88
CA TYR A 138 -17.67 -7.83 5.83
C TYR A 138 -17.08 -8.15 7.20
N SER A 139 -16.69 -9.40 7.39
CA SER A 139 -15.80 -9.84 8.48
C SER A 139 -14.52 -10.39 7.90
N THR A 140 -13.48 -10.49 8.72
CA THR A 140 -12.16 -10.92 8.26
C THR A 140 -11.52 -11.89 9.24
N LEU A 141 -10.85 -12.90 8.69
CA LEU A 141 -9.98 -13.82 9.41
C LEU A 141 -8.64 -13.98 8.68
N TRP A 142 -7.61 -14.38 9.40
CA TRP A 142 -6.29 -14.70 8.86
C TRP A 142 -5.68 -15.83 9.65
N SER A 143 -4.80 -16.61 9.02
CA SER A 143 -4.08 -17.66 9.72
C SER A 143 -2.86 -18.15 8.94
N GLU A 144 -1.87 -18.66 9.65
CA GLU A 144 -0.74 -19.40 9.07
C GLU A 144 -1.17 -20.79 8.55
N ASN A 145 -2.10 -21.47 9.24
CA ASN A 145 -2.42 -22.88 8.98
C ASN A 145 -3.91 -23.25 9.15
N PHE A 146 -4.76 -22.29 9.51
CA PHE A 146 -6.20 -22.42 9.75
C PHE A 146 -6.57 -23.40 10.88
N THR A 147 -5.67 -23.55 11.86
CA THR A 147 -5.87 -24.41 13.03
C THR A 147 -5.70 -23.70 14.37
N ASP A 148 -5.16 -22.48 14.39
CA ASP A 148 -5.02 -21.67 15.60
C ASP A 148 -6.36 -21.30 16.23
N ASP A 149 -6.34 -21.08 17.54
CA ASP A 149 -7.55 -20.89 18.35
C ASP A 149 -8.31 -19.62 17.93
N ALA A 150 -7.59 -18.51 17.70
CA ALA A 150 -8.17 -17.26 17.26
C ALA A 150 -8.95 -17.42 15.93
N PHE A 151 -8.36 -18.09 14.94
CA PHE A 151 -9.05 -18.41 13.69
C PHE A 151 -10.29 -19.29 13.92
N ARG A 152 -10.18 -20.36 14.70
CA ARG A 152 -11.29 -21.30 14.93
C ARG A 152 -12.45 -20.66 15.69
N ASP A 153 -12.16 -19.84 16.68
CA ASP A 153 -13.17 -19.13 17.47
C ASP A 153 -13.88 -18.09 16.61
N GLY A 154 -13.13 -17.31 15.83
CA GLY A 154 -13.72 -16.36 14.88
C GLY A 154 -14.53 -17.03 13.77
N LEU A 155 -14.08 -18.19 13.26
CA LEU A 155 -14.86 -18.97 12.29
C LEU A 155 -16.19 -19.45 12.91
N ARG A 156 -16.17 -19.96 14.15
CA ARG A 156 -17.39 -20.36 14.87
C ARG A 156 -18.35 -19.19 15.07
N GLU A 157 -17.84 -18.02 15.45
CA GLU A 157 -18.64 -16.81 15.59
C GLU A 157 -19.30 -16.41 14.26
N TRP A 158 -18.53 -16.40 13.16
CA TRP A 158 -19.03 -16.03 11.85
C TRP A 158 -20.08 -17.01 11.32
N LEU A 159 -19.86 -18.31 11.50
CA LEU A 159 -20.83 -19.33 11.10
C LEU A 159 -22.14 -19.24 11.90
N ALA A 160 -22.09 -18.77 13.14
CA ALA A 160 -23.27 -18.60 13.98
C ALA A 160 -24.02 -17.29 13.71
N THR A 161 -23.30 -16.19 13.42
CA THR A 161 -23.85 -14.83 13.45
C THR A 161 -23.70 -14.05 12.14
N GLY A 162 -22.88 -14.54 11.21
CA GLY A 162 -22.43 -13.81 10.03
C GLY A 162 -21.39 -12.72 10.30
N ARG A 163 -20.85 -12.64 11.53
CA ARG A 163 -19.89 -11.61 11.97
C ARG A 163 -18.74 -12.19 12.77
N VAL A 164 -17.60 -11.50 12.73
CA VAL A 164 -16.45 -11.72 13.63
C VAL A 164 -16.22 -10.44 14.43
N THR A 165 -16.08 -10.57 15.74
CA THR A 165 -15.75 -9.46 16.63
C THR A 165 -14.26 -9.43 16.93
N HIS A 166 -13.62 -8.30 16.65
CA HIS A 166 -12.19 -8.09 16.92
C HIS A 166 -11.98 -7.01 17.96
N ASP A 167 -10.94 -7.16 18.79
CA ASP A 167 -10.51 -6.11 19.72
C ASP A 167 -9.99 -4.87 18.98
N GLN A 168 -10.64 -3.73 19.21
CA GLN A 168 -10.23 -2.41 18.70
C GLN A 168 -9.91 -1.41 19.82
N SER A 169 -9.63 -1.87 21.04
CA SER A 169 -9.31 -1.02 22.19
C SER A 169 -8.11 -0.08 21.99
N HIS A 170 -7.22 -0.42 21.05
CA HIS A 170 -6.08 0.42 20.64
C HIS A 170 -6.49 1.66 19.83
N VAL A 171 -7.72 1.76 19.33
CA VAL A 171 -8.20 2.86 18.49
C VAL A 171 -8.95 3.88 19.33
N ARG A 172 -8.46 5.12 19.38
CA ARG A 172 -9.07 6.21 20.14
C ARG A 172 -9.44 7.35 19.21
N PRO A 173 -10.73 7.64 18.97
CA PRO A 173 -11.14 8.79 18.18
C PRO A 173 -10.54 10.08 18.77
N LEU A 174 -9.92 10.91 17.93
CA LEU A 174 -9.25 12.14 18.39
C LEU A 174 -10.22 13.06 19.14
N ALA A 175 -11.48 13.13 18.69
CA ALA A 175 -12.54 13.92 19.32
C ALA A 175 -12.88 13.50 20.77
N LEU A 176 -12.47 12.29 21.19
CA LEU A 176 -12.73 11.76 22.53
C LEU A 176 -11.50 11.79 23.45
N VAL A 177 -10.38 12.34 22.98
CA VAL A 177 -9.14 12.43 23.76
C VAL A 177 -8.63 13.86 23.80
N LYS A 178 -7.99 14.24 24.91
CA LYS A 178 -7.32 15.53 25.03
C LYS A 178 -5.85 15.38 24.64
N ILE A 179 -5.39 16.24 23.72
CA ILE A 179 -3.97 16.44 23.40
C ILE A 179 -3.50 17.79 23.97
N PRO A 180 -2.18 18.05 24.10
CA PRO A 180 -1.69 19.34 24.57
C PRO A 180 -2.17 20.49 23.67
N ASP A 181 -2.64 21.58 24.28
CA ASP A 181 -3.25 22.70 23.55
C ASP A 181 -2.27 23.34 22.54
N ALA A 182 -0.97 23.37 22.86
CA ALA A 182 0.07 23.86 21.95
C ALA A 182 0.24 22.99 20.69
N ASP A 183 0.14 21.67 20.83
CA ASP A 183 0.22 20.74 19.69
C ASP A 183 -1.04 20.87 18.81
N ALA A 184 -2.22 20.97 19.43
CA ALA A 184 -3.48 21.21 18.72
C ALA A 184 -3.44 22.52 17.93
N ALA A 185 -3.02 23.62 18.57
CA ALA A 185 -2.92 24.93 17.94
C ALA A 185 -1.94 24.94 16.77
N THR A 186 -0.80 24.24 16.90
CA THR A 186 0.19 24.11 15.83
C THR A 186 -0.40 23.39 14.62
N GLY A 187 -1.06 22.24 14.84
CA GLY A 187 -1.68 21.46 13.77
C GLY A 187 -2.81 22.22 13.07
N GLN A 188 -3.69 22.88 13.83
CA GLN A 188 -4.79 23.68 13.29
C GLN A 188 -4.29 24.87 12.48
N ALA A 189 -3.27 25.59 12.98
CA ALA A 189 -2.69 26.73 12.28
C ALA A 189 -2.06 26.29 10.95
N PHE A 190 -1.32 25.18 10.95
CA PHE A 190 -0.80 24.57 9.73
C PHE A 190 -1.92 24.23 8.74
N ALA A 191 -2.94 23.50 9.18
CA ALA A 191 -4.04 23.04 8.33
C ALA A 191 -4.82 24.18 7.67
N ARG A 192 -5.09 25.27 8.40
CA ARG A 192 -5.75 26.46 7.84
C ARG A 192 -4.93 27.11 6.73
N ARG A 193 -3.60 27.20 6.92
CA ARG A 193 -2.70 27.72 5.87
C ARG A 193 -2.65 26.75 4.68
N PHE A 194 -2.46 25.45 4.93
CA PHE A 194 -2.44 24.42 3.91
C PHE A 194 -3.69 24.46 3.02
N ARG A 195 -4.89 24.52 3.63
CA ARG A 195 -6.16 24.61 2.89
C ARG A 195 -6.25 25.87 2.04
N ARG A 196 -5.82 27.02 2.59
CA ARG A 196 -5.88 28.32 1.91
C ARG A 196 -4.93 28.38 0.72
N ASP A 197 -3.72 27.84 0.87
CA ASP A 197 -2.67 27.91 -0.15
C ASP A 197 -2.98 27.01 -1.35
N LYS A 198 -3.87 26.02 -1.14
CA LYS A 198 -4.31 25.02 -2.12
C LYS A 198 -3.16 24.15 -2.64
N ALA A 199 -3.49 22.99 -3.18
CA ALA A 199 -2.51 22.10 -3.79
C ALA A 199 -3.14 21.24 -4.87
N ILE A 200 -2.31 20.83 -5.83
CA ILE A 200 -2.69 19.93 -6.93
C ILE A 200 -1.95 18.60 -6.77
N LEU A 201 -2.68 17.50 -6.80
CA LEU A 201 -2.14 16.15 -7.02
C LEU A 201 -2.20 15.85 -8.52
N GLY A 202 -1.05 15.69 -9.17
CA GLY A 202 -0.99 15.19 -10.54
C GLY A 202 -1.15 13.69 -10.56
N VAL A 203 -2.25 13.18 -11.10
CA VAL A 203 -2.58 11.75 -11.12
C VAL A 203 -2.40 11.23 -12.54
N PHE A 204 -1.34 10.47 -12.81
CA PHE A 204 -1.11 9.84 -14.12
C PHE A 204 -1.92 8.54 -14.24
N ASP A 205 -3.13 8.67 -14.80
CA ASP A 205 -4.23 7.69 -14.85
C ASP A 205 -4.66 7.21 -13.44
N GLU A 206 -5.96 7.25 -13.12
CA GLU A 206 -6.47 6.90 -11.78
C GLU A 206 -6.72 5.38 -11.63
N GLY A 207 -6.58 4.84 -10.42
CA GLY A 207 -7.01 3.46 -10.11
C GLY A 207 -6.06 2.34 -10.53
N CYS A 208 -4.85 2.31 -9.96
CA CYS A 208 -3.88 1.25 -10.21
C CYS A 208 -4.39 -0.12 -9.75
N MET A 209 -4.24 -1.14 -10.61
CA MET A 209 -4.52 -2.54 -10.29
C MET A 209 -5.90 -2.81 -9.64
N GLY A 210 -6.91 -2.00 -9.94
CA GLY A 210 -8.24 -2.14 -9.36
C GLY A 210 -8.31 -1.86 -7.86
N MET A 211 -7.35 -1.11 -7.30
CA MET A 211 -7.35 -0.63 -5.91
C MET A 211 -8.39 0.47 -5.71
N HIS A 212 -9.66 0.08 -5.62
CA HIS A 212 -10.75 1.03 -5.42
C HIS A 212 -10.60 1.81 -4.09
N ASN A 213 -9.99 1.19 -3.07
CA ASN A 213 -9.68 1.80 -1.77
C ASN A 213 -8.74 3.02 -1.85
N ALA A 214 -7.96 3.14 -2.93
CA ALA A 214 -6.90 4.11 -3.08
C ALA A 214 -7.39 5.42 -3.74
N ILE A 215 -8.56 5.37 -4.37
CA ILE A 215 -9.19 6.51 -5.05
C ILE A 215 -10.03 7.33 -4.05
N ILE A 216 -9.91 8.66 -4.07
CA ILE A 216 -10.71 9.59 -3.27
C ILE A 216 -11.67 10.35 -4.21
N PRO A 217 -13.00 10.35 -3.99
CA PRO A 217 -13.90 11.24 -4.72
C PRO A 217 -13.54 12.72 -4.55
N ASP A 218 -13.64 13.52 -5.62
CA ASP A 218 -13.26 14.93 -5.61
C ASP A 218 -14.09 15.74 -4.58
N GLU A 219 -15.36 15.38 -4.40
CA GLU A 219 -16.30 16.04 -3.48
C GLU A 219 -15.85 15.97 -2.02
N ILE A 220 -15.11 14.92 -1.64
CA ILE A 220 -14.57 14.76 -0.29
C ILE A 220 -13.11 15.19 -0.18
N LEU A 221 -12.36 15.22 -1.29
CA LEU A 221 -10.99 15.71 -1.33
C LEU A 221 -10.91 17.24 -1.32
N ASN A 222 -11.67 17.90 -2.20
CA ASN A 222 -11.59 19.35 -2.45
C ASN A 222 -11.76 20.22 -1.17
N PRO A 223 -12.62 19.87 -0.19
CA PRO A 223 -12.72 20.62 1.08
C PRO A 223 -11.41 20.69 1.89
N THR A 224 -10.46 19.79 1.65
CA THR A 224 -9.12 19.85 2.28
C THR A 224 -8.23 20.95 1.66
N GLY A 225 -8.63 21.53 0.53
CA GLY A 225 -7.81 22.45 -0.27
C GLY A 225 -6.91 21.74 -1.29
N VAL A 226 -7.02 20.42 -1.41
CA VAL A 226 -6.30 19.61 -2.40
C VAL A 226 -7.24 19.29 -3.57
N PHE A 227 -6.72 19.40 -4.79
CA PHE A 227 -7.43 19.13 -6.04
C PHE A 227 -6.63 18.15 -6.89
N LYS A 228 -7.28 17.52 -7.87
CA LYS A 228 -6.60 16.60 -8.79
C LYS A 228 -6.42 17.24 -10.16
N GLU A 229 -5.19 17.15 -10.67
CA GLU A 229 -4.92 17.28 -12.10
C GLU A 229 -4.85 15.87 -12.69
N ARG A 230 -5.78 15.55 -13.60
CA ARG A 230 -5.88 14.22 -14.21
C ARG A 230 -4.97 14.16 -15.43
N LEU A 231 -3.78 13.62 -15.23
CA LEU A 231 -2.75 13.47 -16.26
C LEU A 231 -2.86 12.07 -16.90
N SER A 232 -2.35 11.93 -18.13
CA SER A 232 -2.28 10.61 -18.78
C SER A 232 -0.88 10.03 -18.75
N GLN A 233 -0.76 8.73 -18.50
CA GLN A 233 0.53 8.05 -18.66
C GLN A 233 1.05 8.09 -20.10
N SER A 234 0.16 8.23 -21.09
CA SER A 234 0.56 8.46 -22.49
C SER A 234 1.30 9.78 -22.66
N SER A 235 0.87 10.84 -21.96
CA SER A 235 1.55 12.13 -21.93
C SER A 235 2.91 12.03 -21.24
N LEU A 236 3.01 11.28 -20.14
CA LEU A 236 4.29 10.99 -19.49
C LEU A 236 5.25 10.28 -20.46
N PHE A 237 4.80 9.22 -21.12
CA PHE A 237 5.60 8.50 -22.11
C PHE A 237 6.02 9.39 -23.29
N ALA A 238 5.11 10.22 -23.83
CA ALA A 238 5.44 11.17 -24.88
C ALA A 238 6.47 12.22 -24.44
N ALA A 239 6.37 12.70 -23.20
CA ALA A 239 7.35 13.62 -22.62
C ALA A 239 8.72 12.95 -22.44
N MET A 240 8.77 11.66 -22.06
CA MET A 240 10.01 10.88 -22.01
C MET A 240 10.74 10.85 -23.36
N GLN A 241 10.01 10.72 -24.48
CA GLN A 241 10.60 10.69 -25.82
C GLN A 241 11.26 12.02 -26.22
N ARG A 242 10.91 13.13 -25.54
CA ARG A 242 11.48 14.46 -25.78
C ARG A 242 12.68 14.76 -24.87
N VAL A 243 12.96 13.92 -23.88
CA VAL A 243 14.14 14.08 -23.02
C VAL A 243 15.40 13.66 -23.79
N ARG A 244 16.39 14.55 -23.83
CA ARG A 244 17.64 14.26 -24.54
C ARG A 244 18.43 13.19 -23.80
N GLU A 245 19.17 12.38 -24.54
CA GLU A 245 20.00 11.33 -23.96
C GLU A 245 21.03 11.88 -22.96
N SER A 246 21.66 13.01 -23.28
CA SER A 246 22.64 13.66 -22.39
C SER A 246 22.04 14.07 -21.03
N GLU A 247 20.75 14.41 -20.98
CA GLU A 247 20.08 14.74 -19.71
C GLU A 247 19.88 13.48 -18.85
N ALA A 248 19.52 12.36 -19.47
CA ALA A 248 19.42 11.08 -18.76
C ALA A 248 20.79 10.58 -18.28
N ASP A 249 21.84 10.79 -19.07
CA ASP A 249 23.24 10.53 -18.70
C ASP A 249 23.69 11.31 -17.47
N GLU A 250 23.35 12.60 -17.40
CA GLU A 250 23.69 13.45 -16.26
C GLU A 250 23.05 12.93 -14.96
N VAL A 251 21.78 12.50 -15.02
CA VAL A 251 21.07 11.87 -13.90
C VAL A 251 21.74 10.56 -13.48
N LEU A 252 22.02 9.66 -14.43
CA LEU A 252 22.69 8.41 -14.14
C LEU A 252 24.09 8.61 -13.54
N ALA A 253 24.87 9.54 -14.09
CA ALA A 253 26.19 9.89 -13.56
C ALA A 253 26.09 10.48 -12.15
N TRP A 254 25.05 11.29 -11.87
CA TRP A 254 24.78 11.79 -10.52
C TRP A 254 24.50 10.65 -9.55
N LEU A 255 23.66 9.67 -9.92
CA LEU A 255 23.36 8.51 -9.08
C LEU A 255 24.62 7.69 -8.78
N LYS A 256 25.46 7.44 -9.79
CA LYS A 256 26.76 6.78 -9.63
C LYS A 256 27.67 7.56 -8.67
N ARG A 257 27.76 8.89 -8.80
CA ARG A 257 28.57 9.75 -7.90
C ARG A 257 28.06 9.77 -6.46
N LYS A 258 26.74 9.66 -6.26
CA LYS A 258 26.12 9.57 -4.92
C LYS A 258 26.29 8.19 -4.27
N GLY A 259 26.84 7.22 -5.01
CA GLY A 259 27.17 5.90 -4.48
C GLY A 259 26.07 4.86 -4.62
N LEU A 260 25.01 5.13 -5.40
CA LEU A 260 23.98 4.12 -5.66
C LEU A 260 24.59 2.90 -6.37
N ALA A 261 24.47 1.72 -5.76
CA ALA A 261 25.01 0.49 -6.31
C ALA A 261 24.05 -0.13 -7.35
N PHE A 262 24.39 -0.05 -8.63
CA PHE A 262 23.63 -0.73 -9.67
C PHE A 262 24.07 -2.18 -9.84
N ARG A 263 23.12 -3.12 -9.86
CA ARG A 263 23.37 -4.54 -10.17
C ARG A 263 23.16 -4.80 -11.66
N PHE A 264 24.05 -4.24 -12.48
CA PHE A 264 23.95 -4.37 -13.93
C PHE A 264 24.33 -5.76 -14.44
N GLY A 265 23.58 -6.22 -15.44
CA GLY A 265 23.91 -7.35 -16.30
C GLY A 265 23.76 -6.97 -17.77
N LYS A 266 23.48 -7.97 -18.61
CA LYS A 266 23.41 -7.84 -20.08
C LYS A 266 22.03 -8.19 -20.65
N ASP A 267 21.26 -9.04 -19.98
CA ASP A 267 19.95 -9.49 -20.46
C ASP A 267 18.80 -8.73 -19.77
N GLU A 268 18.12 -7.84 -20.46
CA GLU A 268 16.99 -7.07 -19.91
C GLU A 268 15.82 -7.94 -19.41
N ALA A 269 15.70 -9.19 -19.88
CA ALA A 269 14.66 -10.11 -19.44
C ALA A 269 14.89 -10.66 -18.02
N SER A 270 16.15 -10.72 -17.57
CA SER A 270 16.52 -11.36 -16.30
C SER A 270 17.41 -10.50 -15.40
N GLU A 271 18.14 -9.55 -15.96
CA GLU A 271 19.09 -8.65 -15.30
C GLU A 271 18.73 -7.18 -15.53
N LEU A 272 19.25 -6.28 -14.67
CA LEU A 272 19.07 -4.84 -14.85
C LEU A 272 20.11 -4.35 -15.87
N THR A 273 19.72 -3.53 -16.84
CA THR A 273 20.68 -2.93 -17.78
C THR A 273 20.75 -1.42 -17.64
N GLU A 274 21.86 -0.85 -18.12
CA GLU A 274 22.01 0.60 -18.16
C GLU A 274 20.98 1.26 -19.11
N SER A 275 20.57 0.56 -20.17
CA SER A 275 19.50 0.99 -21.08
C SER A 275 18.17 1.18 -20.34
N GLN A 276 17.78 0.22 -19.50
CA GLN A 276 16.57 0.33 -18.68
C GLN A 276 16.65 1.53 -17.71
N VAL A 277 17.79 1.71 -17.04
CA VAL A 277 17.99 2.83 -16.11
C VAL A 277 17.99 4.18 -16.82
N ARG A 278 18.57 4.29 -18.02
CA ARG A 278 18.50 5.52 -18.83
C ARG A 278 17.06 5.89 -19.18
N GLN A 279 16.21 4.91 -19.50
CA GLN A 279 14.77 5.15 -19.71
C GLN A 279 14.08 5.64 -18.43
N GLN A 280 14.39 5.07 -17.27
CA GLN A 280 13.90 5.56 -15.99
C GLN A 280 14.38 6.99 -15.70
N CYS A 281 15.62 7.33 -16.04
CA CYS A 281 16.13 8.71 -15.93
C CYS A 281 15.35 9.68 -16.82
N ARG A 282 14.94 9.27 -18.03
CA ARG A 282 14.04 10.07 -18.88
C ARG A 282 12.65 10.23 -18.26
N MET A 283 12.09 9.17 -17.67
CA MET A 283 10.83 9.23 -16.93
C MET A 283 10.90 10.19 -15.75
N TYR A 284 11.98 10.16 -14.98
CA TYR A 284 12.21 11.08 -13.88
C TYR A 284 12.22 12.54 -14.33
N ILE A 285 12.98 12.86 -15.37
CA ILE A 285 13.05 14.23 -15.91
C ILE A 285 11.66 14.66 -16.44
N ALA A 286 10.97 13.78 -17.15
CA ALA A 286 9.64 14.04 -17.69
C ALA A 286 8.61 14.30 -16.57
N ALA A 287 8.61 13.47 -15.52
CA ALA A 287 7.70 13.61 -14.38
C ALA A 287 7.94 14.94 -13.63
N VAL A 288 9.20 15.32 -13.37
CA VAL A 288 9.52 16.61 -12.72
C VAL A 288 9.13 17.80 -13.59
N ARG A 289 9.33 17.72 -14.92
CA ARG A 289 8.91 18.79 -15.85
C ARG A 289 7.39 18.93 -15.90
N LEU A 290 6.66 17.82 -15.95
CA LEU A 290 5.20 17.84 -15.94
C LEU A 290 4.67 18.34 -14.58
N ALA A 291 5.34 18.02 -13.47
CA ALA A 291 4.98 18.58 -12.17
C ALA A 291 5.12 20.12 -12.16
N ASP A 292 6.20 20.68 -12.72
CA ASP A 292 6.38 22.14 -12.88
C ASP A 292 5.34 22.74 -13.84
N GLU A 293 5.12 22.12 -15.00
CA GLU A 293 4.20 22.60 -16.04
C GLU A 293 2.77 22.73 -15.54
N PHE A 294 2.29 21.72 -14.79
CA PHE A 294 0.91 21.67 -14.28
C PHE A 294 0.79 22.21 -12.84
N GLY A 295 1.88 22.69 -12.23
CA GLY A 295 1.87 23.19 -10.86
C GLY A 295 1.54 22.12 -9.80
N CYS A 296 1.87 20.85 -10.08
CA CYS A 296 1.59 19.75 -9.17
C CYS A 296 2.44 19.87 -7.89
N ALA A 297 1.78 19.83 -6.74
CA ALA A 297 2.43 19.77 -5.43
C ALA A 297 2.90 18.35 -5.06
N ALA A 298 2.29 17.35 -5.68
CA ALA A 298 2.69 15.95 -5.62
C ALA A 298 2.23 15.26 -6.91
N VAL A 299 2.89 14.16 -7.31
CA VAL A 299 2.51 13.38 -8.49
C VAL A 299 2.44 11.89 -8.18
N GLY A 300 1.48 11.19 -8.79
CA GLY A 300 1.38 9.73 -8.67
C GLY A 300 1.43 9.10 -10.04
N ILE A 301 2.30 8.11 -10.20
CA ILE A 301 2.40 7.33 -11.43
C ILE A 301 1.67 6.01 -11.21
N GLN A 302 0.64 5.74 -12.01
CA GLN A 302 -0.09 4.47 -11.91
C GLN A 302 0.84 3.31 -12.26
N TYR A 303 1.60 3.47 -13.34
CA TYR A 303 2.47 2.54 -14.04
C TYR A 303 1.78 1.26 -14.51
N GLN A 304 1.20 0.51 -13.57
CA GLN A 304 0.48 -0.73 -13.79
C GLN A 304 -1.01 -0.48 -14.10
N GLN A 305 -1.58 -0.88 -15.23
CA GLN A 305 -1.04 -1.79 -16.24
C GLN A 305 -0.74 -1.13 -17.60
N GLY A 306 -1.12 0.13 -17.83
CA GLY A 306 -0.94 0.76 -19.14
C GLY A 306 0.53 1.00 -19.52
N LEU A 307 1.26 1.74 -18.69
CA LEU A 307 2.63 2.17 -18.98
C LEU A 307 3.65 1.03 -18.94
N LYS A 308 3.37 -0.05 -18.19
CA LYS A 308 4.26 -1.22 -18.06
C LYS A 308 4.65 -1.87 -19.38
N ASP A 309 3.83 -1.71 -20.43
CA ASP A 309 4.05 -2.33 -21.73
C ASP A 309 4.88 -1.44 -22.67
N LEU A 310 5.15 -0.20 -22.27
CA LEU A 310 5.85 0.80 -23.07
C LEU A 310 7.26 1.09 -22.55
N THR A 311 7.48 1.00 -21.23
CA THR A 311 8.76 1.38 -20.62
C THR A 311 9.04 0.64 -19.30
N PRO A 312 10.31 0.52 -18.87
CA PRO A 312 10.67 -0.08 -17.59
C PRO A 312 9.96 0.57 -16.40
N ALA A 313 9.91 -0.17 -15.29
CA ALA A 313 9.19 0.21 -14.09
C ALA A 313 9.60 1.56 -13.51
N SER A 314 8.66 2.27 -12.91
CA SER A 314 8.86 3.62 -12.38
C SER A 314 9.62 3.64 -11.06
N ASP A 315 9.91 2.51 -10.42
CA ASP A 315 10.32 2.46 -9.00
C ASP A 315 11.52 3.36 -8.66
N LEU A 316 12.63 3.27 -9.40
CA LEU A 316 13.79 4.14 -9.18
C LEU A 316 13.40 5.63 -9.26
N VAL A 317 12.47 5.98 -10.15
CA VAL A 317 11.90 7.32 -10.30
C VAL A 317 11.12 7.73 -9.07
N GLU A 318 10.23 6.88 -8.60
CA GLU A 318 9.36 7.14 -7.43
C GLU A 318 10.18 7.37 -6.16
N GLY A 319 11.22 6.54 -5.96
CA GLY A 319 12.16 6.72 -4.86
C GLY A 319 13.02 8.00 -4.97
N MET A 320 13.42 8.39 -6.18
CA MET A 320 14.12 9.67 -6.43
C MET A 320 13.22 10.88 -6.16
N LEU A 321 11.95 10.82 -6.56
CA LEU A 321 10.99 11.91 -6.41
C LEU A 321 10.71 12.20 -4.93
N ASN A 322 10.60 11.16 -4.11
CA ASN A 322 10.34 11.27 -2.66
C ASN A 322 11.54 11.70 -1.80
N ASN A 323 12.70 12.03 -2.39
CA ASN A 323 13.90 12.43 -1.66
C ASN A 323 14.27 13.88 -1.96
N ALA A 324 14.59 14.70 -0.95
CA ALA A 324 14.98 16.09 -1.20
C ALA A 324 16.37 16.21 -1.86
N ASP A 325 17.31 15.34 -1.48
CA ASP A 325 18.59 15.17 -2.16
C ASP A 325 18.42 14.27 -3.39
N ARG A 326 18.02 14.87 -4.52
CA ARG A 326 17.73 14.17 -5.78
C ARG A 326 18.52 14.76 -6.96
N PRO A 327 18.65 14.04 -8.09
CA PRO A 327 19.32 14.57 -9.28
C PRO A 327 18.67 15.89 -9.76
N PRO A 328 19.45 16.95 -10.06
CA PRO A 328 18.91 18.19 -10.59
C PRO A 328 18.17 18.00 -11.92
N VAL A 329 17.05 18.70 -12.09
CA VAL A 329 16.29 18.71 -13.36
C VAL A 329 16.11 20.15 -13.82
N ARG A 330 16.31 20.40 -15.11
CA ARG A 330 16.12 21.72 -15.72
C ARG A 330 14.80 21.80 -16.48
N ALA A 331 14.17 22.98 -16.46
CA ALA A 331 13.03 23.31 -17.30
C ALA A 331 13.32 23.03 -18.78
N ALA A 332 12.31 22.61 -19.53
CA ALA A 332 12.45 22.34 -20.95
C ALA A 332 12.97 23.58 -21.70
N GLY A 333 14.01 23.42 -22.52
CA GLY A 333 14.59 24.52 -23.32
C GLY A 333 15.32 25.63 -22.53
N GLY A 334 15.46 25.50 -21.20
CA GLY A 334 16.01 26.54 -20.33
C GLY A 334 17.12 26.08 -19.39
N ARG A 335 17.63 27.03 -18.58
CA ARG A 335 18.65 26.77 -17.55
C ARG A 335 18.09 26.75 -16.12
N ARG A 336 16.81 27.07 -15.93
CA ARG A 336 16.15 27.09 -14.61
C ARG A 336 16.09 25.67 -14.04
N GLU A 337 16.69 25.47 -12.88
CA GLU A 337 16.55 24.24 -12.10
C GLU A 337 15.16 24.18 -11.44
N LEU A 338 14.53 23.01 -11.48
CA LEU A 338 13.19 22.74 -10.97
C LEU A 338 13.28 22.14 -9.56
N PHE A 339 12.56 22.73 -8.61
CA PHE A 339 12.47 22.34 -7.19
C PHE A 339 13.84 22.01 -6.54
N PRO A 340 14.81 22.95 -6.56
CA PRO A 340 16.15 22.71 -6.01
C PRO A 340 16.10 22.46 -4.50
N GLY A 341 16.72 21.37 -4.05
CA GLY A 341 16.74 20.98 -2.63
C GLY A 341 15.39 20.51 -2.08
N GLU A 342 14.41 20.25 -2.95
CA GLU A 342 13.09 19.78 -2.55
C GLU A 342 12.75 18.45 -3.22
N ALA A 343 12.05 17.60 -2.47
CA ALA A 343 11.37 16.45 -3.05
C ALA A 343 10.25 16.94 -3.97
N VAL A 344 9.85 16.10 -4.92
CA VAL A 344 8.58 16.19 -5.61
C VAL A 344 7.74 15.04 -5.05
N PRO A 345 6.95 15.27 -3.98
CA PRO A 345 6.26 14.19 -3.29
C PRO A 345 5.54 13.27 -4.28
N HIS A 346 5.80 11.97 -4.16
CA HIS A 346 5.26 10.95 -5.03
C HIS A 346 4.45 9.93 -4.25
N PHE A 347 3.29 9.55 -4.80
CA PHE A 347 2.45 8.50 -4.24
C PHE A 347 2.39 7.30 -5.21
N ASN A 348 3.01 6.20 -4.79
CA ASN A 348 3.10 4.96 -5.57
C ASN A 348 1.72 4.45 -5.97
N GLU A 349 1.64 3.85 -7.16
CA GLU A 349 0.43 3.18 -7.65
C GLU A 349 -0.81 4.10 -7.67
N VAL A 350 -0.60 5.42 -7.82
CA VAL A 350 -1.64 6.46 -7.70
C VAL A 350 -2.55 6.27 -6.48
N ASP A 351 -2.00 5.84 -5.35
CA ASP A 351 -2.76 5.82 -4.10
C ASP A 351 -2.99 7.23 -3.57
N GLU A 352 -4.11 7.82 -3.95
CA GLU A 352 -4.46 9.21 -3.64
C GLU A 352 -4.65 9.44 -2.13
N CYS A 353 -5.02 8.39 -1.38
CA CYS A 353 -5.02 8.45 0.08
C CYS A 353 -3.60 8.65 0.62
N ALA A 354 -2.63 7.92 0.09
CA ALA A 354 -1.22 8.16 0.41
C ALA A 354 -0.72 9.49 -0.18
N GLY A 355 -1.26 9.96 -1.30
CA GLY A 355 -0.95 11.27 -1.89
C GLY A 355 -1.35 12.44 -1.00
N LEU A 356 -2.60 12.46 -0.50
CA LEU A 356 -3.06 13.46 0.45
C LEU A 356 -2.25 13.41 1.75
N ASP A 357 -2.08 12.21 2.32
CA ASP A 357 -1.33 12.01 3.56
C ASP A 357 0.13 12.46 3.40
N GLY A 358 0.80 12.01 2.35
CA GLY A 358 2.20 12.29 2.08
C GLY A 358 2.47 13.76 1.82
N LEU A 359 1.56 14.46 1.14
CA LEU A 359 1.70 15.90 0.91
C LEU A 359 1.52 16.72 2.20
N VAL A 360 0.49 16.40 3.00
CA VAL A 360 0.28 17.02 4.33
C VAL A 360 1.50 16.78 5.21
N THR A 361 1.99 15.53 5.24
CA THR A 361 3.17 15.12 5.99
C THR A 361 4.41 15.88 5.57
N TYR A 362 4.69 15.94 4.27
CA TYR A 362 5.88 16.60 3.74
C TYR A 362 5.96 18.06 4.16
N ARG A 363 4.86 18.81 3.98
CA ARG A 363 4.82 20.24 4.34
C ARG A 363 4.88 20.45 5.87
N LEU A 364 4.15 19.63 6.64
CA LEU A 364 4.14 19.73 8.10
C LEU A 364 5.53 19.40 8.69
N TRP A 365 6.19 18.35 8.21
CA TRP A 365 7.52 17.99 8.70
C TRP A 365 8.55 19.09 8.45
N ARG A 366 8.47 19.76 7.30
CA ARG A 366 9.32 20.93 7.02
C ARG A 366 9.05 22.08 7.97
N GLU A 367 7.78 22.35 8.27
CA GLU A 367 7.41 23.39 9.25
C GLU A 367 7.92 23.07 10.67
N LEU A 368 7.94 21.79 11.04
CA LEU A 368 8.51 21.32 12.31
C LEU A 368 10.05 21.29 12.31
N GLY A 369 10.71 21.56 11.18
CA GLY A 369 12.17 21.49 11.03
C GLY A 369 12.71 20.06 10.94
N PHE A 370 11.89 19.09 10.56
CA PHE A 370 12.25 17.68 10.43
C PHE A 370 12.56 17.30 8.98
N GLN A 371 13.20 16.14 8.81
CA GLN A 371 13.43 15.53 7.49
C GLN A 371 12.09 15.04 6.91
N PRO A 372 11.62 15.59 5.78
CA PRO A 372 10.24 15.41 5.34
C PRO A 372 10.05 14.21 4.40
N GLU A 373 11.11 13.48 4.04
CA GLU A 373 11.03 12.30 3.20
C GLU A 373 10.09 11.28 3.83
N ASN A 374 9.06 10.93 3.09
CA ASN A 374 8.01 10.02 3.50
C ASN A 374 7.60 9.18 2.29
N THR A 375 7.04 8.00 2.56
CA THR A 375 6.53 7.11 1.52
C THR A 375 5.50 6.17 2.13
N LEU A 376 4.72 5.55 1.26
CA LEU A 376 3.88 4.42 1.62
C LEU A 376 4.69 3.12 1.55
N HIS A 377 4.30 2.14 2.37
CA HIS A 377 4.73 0.75 2.29
C HIS A 377 3.53 -0.18 2.22
N ASP A 378 3.68 -1.34 1.58
CA ASP A 378 2.78 -2.45 1.84
C ASP A 378 2.95 -2.95 3.26
N LEU A 379 1.84 -3.14 3.97
CA LEU A 379 1.77 -3.92 5.19
C LEU A 379 1.89 -5.41 4.81
N ARG A 380 3.12 -5.89 4.58
CA ARG A 380 3.36 -7.14 3.87
C ARG A 380 3.05 -8.39 4.71
N TRP A 381 3.70 -8.51 5.87
CA TRP A 381 3.49 -9.57 6.87
C TRP A 381 4.30 -9.25 8.13
N GLY A 382 4.22 -10.09 9.18
CA GLY A 382 5.05 -9.94 10.37
C GLY A 382 5.20 -11.24 11.15
N GLN A 383 6.09 -11.23 12.14
CA GLN A 383 6.23 -12.32 13.10
C GLN A 383 6.91 -11.80 14.38
N HIS A 384 6.71 -12.52 15.48
CA HIS A 384 7.48 -12.26 16.70
C HIS A 384 8.96 -12.55 16.44
N TYR A 385 9.84 -11.67 16.93
CA TYR A 385 11.28 -11.85 16.87
C TYR A 385 11.87 -11.68 18.27
N ARG A 386 12.73 -12.62 18.68
CA ARG A 386 13.49 -12.57 19.91
C ARG A 386 14.97 -12.78 19.61
N GLY A 387 15.76 -11.73 19.76
CA GLY A 387 17.19 -11.73 19.49
C GLY A 387 17.74 -10.32 19.32
N ALA A 388 19.05 -10.15 19.40
CA ALA A 388 19.74 -8.86 19.13
C ALA A 388 19.10 -7.62 19.80
N GLY A 389 18.59 -7.77 21.03
CA GLY A 389 17.95 -6.68 21.78
C GLY A 389 16.50 -6.36 21.39
N VAL A 390 15.86 -7.19 20.57
CA VAL A 390 14.45 -7.07 20.16
C VAL A 390 13.68 -8.28 20.71
N ASN A 391 12.48 -8.04 21.27
CA ASN A 391 11.56 -9.08 21.73
C ASN A 391 10.12 -8.61 21.46
N ASP A 392 9.78 -8.50 20.19
CA ASP A 392 8.58 -7.79 19.75
C ASP A 392 7.98 -8.45 18.51
N TYR A 393 6.73 -8.09 18.23
CA TYR A 393 6.12 -8.39 16.95
C TYR A 393 6.65 -7.43 15.87
N VAL A 394 7.45 -7.95 14.94
CA VAL A 394 8.14 -7.16 13.92
C VAL A 394 7.46 -7.35 12.56
N TRP A 395 6.84 -6.28 12.09
CA TRP A 395 6.28 -6.16 10.75
C TRP A 395 7.38 -5.95 9.70
N VAL A 396 7.13 -6.52 8.53
CA VAL A 396 7.84 -6.23 7.29
C VAL A 396 6.99 -5.24 6.50
N PHE A 397 7.44 -4.00 6.44
CA PHE A 397 6.88 -2.96 5.56
C PHE A 397 7.74 -2.92 4.31
N LEU A 398 7.12 -3.15 3.14
CA LEU A 398 7.87 -3.49 1.92
C LEU A 398 7.10 -3.04 0.67
N ILE A 399 7.18 -1.76 0.33
CA ILE A 399 6.62 -1.20 -0.91
C ILE A 399 7.16 -1.95 -2.14
N SER A 400 6.32 -2.06 -3.16
CA SER A 400 6.50 -2.76 -4.43
C SER A 400 7.60 -2.22 -5.36
N GLY A 401 8.65 -1.60 -4.83
CA GLY A 401 9.81 -1.21 -5.64
C GLY A 401 10.80 -0.24 -5.00
N ALA A 402 10.33 0.85 -4.39
CA ALA A 402 11.22 1.93 -3.99
C ALA A 402 10.75 2.75 -2.80
N ALA A 403 11.73 3.14 -1.96
CA ALA A 403 11.58 4.09 -0.87
C ALA A 403 12.69 5.15 -0.98
N PRO A 404 12.50 6.37 -0.43
CA PRO A 404 13.49 7.43 -0.55
C PRO A 404 14.79 7.05 0.17
N PRO A 405 15.98 7.32 -0.41
CA PRO A 405 17.26 6.95 0.19
C PRO A 405 17.49 7.52 1.59
N ALA A 406 16.88 8.66 1.94
CA ALA A 406 16.90 9.20 3.29
C ALA A 406 16.38 8.21 4.35
N HIS A 407 15.57 7.22 3.97
CA HIS A 407 15.07 6.17 4.86
C HIS A 407 16.08 5.05 5.09
N PHE A 408 17.10 4.90 4.25
CA PHE A 408 18.02 3.77 4.32
C PHE A 408 19.22 4.02 5.22
N ILE A 409 19.76 2.94 5.78
CA ILE A 409 21.09 2.94 6.39
C ILE A 409 22.09 3.35 5.31
N GLY A 410 22.86 4.43 5.53
CA GLY A 410 23.87 4.88 4.57
C GLY A 410 23.35 5.75 3.41
N GLY A 411 22.06 6.11 3.39
CA GLY A 411 21.52 6.98 2.34
C GLY A 411 21.65 6.36 0.95
N TRP A 412 22.01 7.19 -0.04
CA TRP A 412 22.31 6.73 -1.40
C TRP A 412 23.37 5.63 -1.46
N GLY A 413 24.43 5.73 -0.66
CA GLY A 413 25.54 4.77 -0.64
C GLY A 413 25.19 3.41 -0.01
N GLY A 414 24.11 3.34 0.76
CA GLY A 414 23.57 2.08 1.30
C GLY A 414 22.41 1.51 0.50
N ALA A 415 22.07 2.14 -0.63
CA ALA A 415 21.02 1.70 -1.53
C ALA A 415 21.61 0.91 -2.71
N SER A 416 20.77 0.05 -3.30
CA SER A 416 21.06 -0.60 -4.57
C SER A 416 19.87 -0.54 -5.52
N SER A 417 20.17 -0.59 -6.82
CA SER A 417 19.15 -0.74 -7.85
C SER A 417 19.27 -2.12 -8.49
N GLU A 418 18.20 -2.89 -8.41
CA GLU A 418 18.10 -4.25 -8.92
C GLU A 418 16.93 -4.35 -9.91
N ARG A 419 16.95 -5.33 -10.80
CA ARG A 419 15.86 -5.51 -11.77
C ARG A 419 14.59 -5.90 -11.04
N GLN A 420 13.48 -5.22 -11.30
CA GLN A 420 12.16 -5.67 -10.86
C GLN A 420 11.88 -7.14 -11.26
N PRO A 421 11.13 -7.93 -10.47
CA PRO A 421 10.81 -9.32 -10.81
C PRO A 421 10.00 -9.45 -12.11
N ALA A 422 10.49 -10.30 -13.02
CA ALA A 422 9.87 -10.53 -14.34
C ALA A 422 8.41 -11.01 -14.28
N MET A 423 8.02 -11.66 -13.17
CA MET A 423 6.65 -12.12 -12.93
C MET A 423 5.62 -10.97 -12.96
N TYR A 424 6.03 -9.79 -12.51
CA TYR A 424 5.18 -8.61 -12.39
C TYR A 424 5.52 -7.55 -13.44
N PHE A 425 6.81 -7.45 -13.79
CA PHE A 425 7.38 -6.38 -14.60
C PHE A 425 8.15 -6.96 -15.79
N ARG A 426 7.44 -7.16 -16.91
CA ARG A 426 8.00 -7.76 -18.14
C ARG A 426 9.24 -7.00 -18.62
N LEU A 427 9.14 -5.68 -18.73
CA LEU A 427 10.23 -4.80 -19.18
C LEU A 427 11.28 -4.49 -18.10
N GLY A 428 11.17 -5.10 -16.91
CA GLY A 428 12.10 -4.87 -15.80
C GLY A 428 12.10 -3.41 -15.36
N GLY A 429 13.29 -2.85 -15.17
CA GLY A 429 13.50 -1.55 -14.52
C GLY A 429 14.15 -1.69 -13.16
N GLY A 430 14.95 -0.69 -12.80
CA GLY A 430 15.67 -0.65 -11.53
C GLY A 430 14.73 -0.31 -10.37
N THR A 431 14.85 -1.05 -9.27
CA THR A 431 14.26 -0.72 -7.98
C THR A 431 15.11 0.34 -7.26
N LEU A 432 14.64 0.83 -6.10
CA LEU A 432 15.47 1.56 -5.16
C LEU A 432 15.39 0.86 -3.80
N LYS A 433 16.27 -0.14 -3.66
CA LYS A 433 16.34 -1.06 -2.53
C LYS A 433 17.28 -0.54 -1.47
N GLY A 434 16.89 -0.73 -0.21
CA GLY A 434 17.76 -0.55 0.93
C GLY A 434 17.12 -1.13 2.19
N ILE A 435 17.92 -1.21 3.27
CA ILE A 435 17.43 -1.54 4.60
C ILE A 435 17.13 -0.22 5.30
N SER A 436 15.88 -0.06 5.78
CA SER A 436 15.48 1.14 6.51
C SER A 436 16.28 1.31 7.80
N LYS A 437 16.67 2.55 8.11
CA LYS A 437 17.48 2.88 9.28
C LYS A 437 16.68 2.75 10.58
N PRO A 438 17.30 2.27 11.67
CA PRO A 438 16.61 2.24 12.96
C PRO A 438 16.26 3.67 13.41
N GLY A 439 15.10 3.84 14.05
CA GLY A 439 14.63 5.16 14.49
C GLY A 439 13.16 5.18 14.88
N HIS A 440 12.64 6.37 15.19
CA HIS A 440 11.24 6.58 15.53
C HIS A 440 10.50 7.20 14.36
N ILE A 441 9.31 6.68 14.07
CA ILE A 441 8.48 7.11 12.95
C ILE A 441 7.07 7.43 13.42
N VAL A 442 6.42 8.33 12.70
CA VAL A 442 4.95 8.43 12.69
C VAL A 442 4.47 7.62 11.50
N TRP A 443 3.48 6.77 11.73
CA TRP A 443 2.75 6.10 10.65
C TRP A 443 1.33 6.63 10.58
N SER A 444 0.76 6.60 9.38
CA SER A 444 -0.63 6.98 9.19
C SER A 444 -1.25 6.30 7.97
N ARG A 445 -2.58 6.37 7.91
CA ARG A 445 -3.33 6.01 6.71
C ARG A 445 -4.58 6.86 6.61
N VAL A 446 -4.70 7.63 5.53
CA VAL A 446 -5.97 8.19 5.08
C VAL A 446 -6.78 7.11 4.38
N PHE A 447 -8.11 7.09 4.55
CA PHE A 447 -9.00 6.17 3.84
C PHE A 447 -10.41 6.74 3.75
N VAL A 448 -11.25 6.15 2.89
CA VAL A 448 -12.65 6.53 2.74
C VAL A 448 -13.54 5.50 3.44
N MET A 449 -14.45 5.97 4.30
CA MET A 449 -15.45 5.14 4.97
C MET A 449 -16.71 5.97 5.20
N GLY A 450 -17.89 5.39 4.97
CA GLY A 450 -19.16 6.09 5.17
C GLY A 450 -19.29 7.40 4.38
N GLY A 451 -18.67 7.48 3.20
CA GLY A 451 -18.67 8.68 2.35
C GLY A 451 -17.84 9.84 2.89
N ARG A 452 -16.93 9.61 3.85
CA ARG A 452 -16.07 10.64 4.44
C ARG A 452 -14.61 10.20 4.46
N LEU A 453 -13.71 11.17 4.56
CA LEU A 453 -12.30 10.92 4.78
C LEU A 453 -12.04 10.63 6.26
N HIS A 454 -11.31 9.56 6.51
CA HIS A 454 -10.81 9.17 7.82
C HIS A 454 -9.29 9.15 7.80
N ALA A 455 -8.66 9.26 8.97
CA ALA A 455 -7.25 9.00 9.13
C ALA A 455 -6.95 8.26 10.43
N ASP A 456 -6.16 7.20 10.33
CA ASP A 456 -5.51 6.58 11.49
C ASP A 456 -4.08 7.11 11.60
N VAL A 457 -3.67 7.49 12.81
CA VAL A 457 -2.32 8.01 13.10
C VAL A 457 -1.77 7.29 14.32
N GLY A 458 -0.52 6.83 14.23
CA GLY A 458 0.17 6.19 15.34
C GLY A 458 1.67 6.41 15.30
N VAL A 459 2.35 5.92 16.34
CA VAL A 459 3.81 5.92 16.42
C VAL A 459 4.35 4.50 16.29
N ALA A 460 5.53 4.39 15.71
CA ALA A 460 6.24 3.13 15.59
C ALA A 460 7.74 3.35 15.71
N ARG A 461 8.48 2.26 15.90
CA ARG A 461 9.94 2.26 15.79
C ARG A 461 10.38 1.33 14.68
N VAL A 462 11.38 1.76 13.92
CA VAL A 462 12.12 0.93 13.00
C VAL A 462 13.25 0.28 13.77
N VAL A 463 13.33 -1.05 13.72
CA VAL A 463 14.31 -1.84 14.47
C VAL A 463 15.40 -2.35 13.54
N ARG A 464 16.62 -2.42 14.06
CA ARG A 464 17.71 -3.10 13.37
C ARG A 464 17.64 -4.59 13.71
N LEU A 465 17.55 -5.44 12.69
CA LEU A 465 17.70 -6.89 12.84
C LEU A 465 19.09 -7.31 12.36
N PRO A 466 19.60 -8.48 12.79
CA PRO A 466 20.81 -9.07 12.22
C PRO A 466 20.65 -9.28 10.70
N GLU A 467 21.74 -9.14 9.96
CA GLU A 467 21.76 -9.27 8.50
C GLU A 467 21.15 -10.59 8.03
N ALA A 468 21.47 -11.70 8.69
CA ALA A 468 20.92 -13.02 8.36
C ALA A 468 19.38 -13.09 8.50
N GLU A 469 18.80 -12.37 9.48
CA GLU A 469 17.34 -12.32 9.66
C GLU A 469 16.68 -11.41 8.60
N THR A 470 17.32 -10.28 8.27
CA THR A 470 16.88 -9.43 7.16
C THR A 470 16.90 -10.20 5.83
N GLU A 471 17.98 -10.92 5.55
CA GLU A 471 18.12 -11.72 4.33
C GLU A 471 17.07 -12.85 4.26
N ARG A 472 16.80 -13.52 5.40
CA ARG A 472 15.71 -14.51 5.48
C ARG A 472 14.37 -13.89 5.08
N ARG A 473 14.01 -12.74 5.66
CA ARG A 473 12.75 -12.04 5.37
C ARG A 473 12.67 -11.54 3.93
N TRP A 474 13.79 -11.09 3.35
CA TRP A 474 13.86 -10.74 1.93
C TRP A 474 13.59 -11.95 1.03
N LYS A 475 14.27 -13.08 1.28
CA LYS A 475 14.05 -14.34 0.53
C LYS A 475 12.62 -14.84 0.63
N GLU A 476 11.99 -14.65 1.79
CA GLU A 476 10.59 -15.01 2.00
C GLU A 476 9.62 -14.05 1.31
N THR A 477 10.04 -12.85 0.88
CA THR A 477 9.16 -11.82 0.28
C THR A 477 9.59 -11.48 -1.15
N THR A 478 10.29 -10.36 -1.34
CA THR A 478 10.80 -9.89 -2.64
C THR A 478 12.13 -9.20 -2.40
N PRO A 479 13.27 -9.89 -2.63
CA PRO A 479 14.59 -9.38 -2.30
C PRO A 479 14.96 -8.07 -2.99
N GLN A 480 14.36 -7.76 -4.14
CA GLN A 480 14.65 -6.58 -4.93
C GLN A 480 14.05 -5.30 -4.36
N TRP A 481 13.17 -5.39 -3.35
CA TRP A 481 12.42 -4.27 -2.79
C TRP A 481 13.02 -3.77 -1.46
N PRO A 482 12.81 -2.48 -1.13
CA PRO A 482 13.26 -1.93 0.14
C PRO A 482 12.51 -2.56 1.32
N ILE A 483 13.23 -2.82 2.41
CA ILE A 483 12.67 -3.46 3.60
C ILE A 483 12.74 -2.54 4.81
N MET A 484 11.63 -2.47 5.55
CA MET A 484 11.54 -1.82 6.84
C MET A 484 11.03 -2.82 7.88
N HIS A 485 11.77 -2.95 8.98
CA HIS A 485 11.39 -3.78 10.12
C HIS A 485 10.74 -2.87 11.17
N ALA A 486 9.41 -2.88 11.24
CA ALA A 486 8.66 -1.93 12.07
C ALA A 486 8.00 -2.63 13.26
N VAL A 487 8.01 -1.96 14.42
CA VAL A 487 7.23 -2.32 15.60
C VAL A 487 6.24 -1.20 15.87
N LEU A 488 4.94 -1.51 15.79
CA LEU A 488 3.85 -0.58 16.06
C LEU A 488 3.64 -0.48 17.58
N GLU A 489 3.79 0.71 18.18
CA GLU A 489 3.76 0.82 19.63
C GLU A 489 2.33 0.65 20.18
N GLY A 490 2.11 -0.38 20.99
CA GLY A 490 0.82 -0.64 21.63
C GLY A 490 -0.25 -1.21 20.70
N ILE A 491 0.16 -1.81 19.58
CA ILE A 491 -0.76 -2.43 18.62
C ILE A 491 -0.31 -3.87 18.38
N THR A 492 -1.18 -4.83 18.69
CA THR A 492 -0.91 -6.23 18.38
C THR A 492 -1.10 -6.51 16.88
N ARG A 493 -0.61 -7.67 16.41
CA ARG A 493 -0.87 -8.14 15.04
C ARG A 493 -2.36 -8.08 14.70
N ASP A 494 -3.18 -8.66 15.58
CA ASP A 494 -4.60 -8.88 15.33
C ASP A 494 -5.40 -7.58 15.41
N GLN A 495 -5.01 -6.68 16.33
CA GLN A 495 -5.54 -5.32 16.40
C GLN A 495 -5.28 -4.53 15.10
N MET A 496 -4.06 -4.58 14.57
CA MET A 496 -3.74 -3.91 13.31
C MET A 496 -4.58 -4.46 12.14
N MET A 497 -4.69 -5.79 12.03
CA MET A 497 -5.46 -6.44 10.96
C MET A 497 -6.97 -6.17 11.05
N ALA A 498 -7.51 -6.05 12.26
CA ALA A 498 -8.91 -5.74 12.47
C ALA A 498 -9.27 -4.30 12.04
N ARG A 499 -8.34 -3.36 12.24
CA ARG A 499 -8.57 -1.93 12.00
C ARG A 499 -8.20 -1.49 10.59
N HIS A 500 -7.00 -1.82 10.13
CA HIS A 500 -6.36 -1.17 8.98
C HIS A 500 -7.18 -1.32 7.68
N LYS A 501 -7.48 -0.19 7.02
CA LYS A 501 -8.38 -0.12 5.84
C LYS A 501 -7.66 0.06 4.52
N SER A 502 -6.45 -0.46 4.40
CA SER A 502 -5.70 -0.49 3.14
C SER A 502 -4.60 -1.55 3.19
N ASN A 503 -4.09 -1.95 2.04
CA ASN A 503 -2.82 -2.67 1.96
C ASN A 503 -1.61 -1.77 2.27
N HIS A 504 -1.76 -0.46 2.08
CA HIS A 504 -0.69 0.51 2.26
C HIS A 504 -0.70 1.20 3.63
N ILE A 505 0.48 1.60 4.10
CA ILE A 505 0.72 2.38 5.31
C ILE A 505 1.77 3.47 5.03
N GLN A 506 1.45 4.73 5.36
CA GLN A 506 2.37 5.87 5.18
C GLN A 506 3.32 5.96 6.37
N VAL A 507 4.61 6.26 6.14
CA VAL A 507 5.61 6.42 7.20
C VAL A 507 6.52 7.62 6.98
N VAL A 508 6.96 8.25 8.09
CA VAL A 508 7.92 9.35 8.10
C VAL A 508 8.76 9.32 9.38
N TYR A 509 10.07 9.62 9.27
CA TYR A 509 10.98 9.64 10.41
C TYR A 509 10.84 10.89 11.27
N THR A 510 11.20 10.76 12.55
CA THR A 510 11.26 11.88 13.50
C THR A 510 12.61 11.90 14.23
N PRO A 511 13.05 13.04 14.77
CA PRO A 511 14.35 13.14 15.44
C PRO A 511 14.49 12.29 16.70
N SER A 512 13.38 12.02 17.40
CA SER A 512 13.37 11.27 18.66
C SER A 512 12.01 10.64 18.93
N ARG A 513 11.92 9.75 19.91
CA ARG A 513 10.64 9.19 20.38
C ARG A 513 9.67 10.27 20.87
N ALA A 514 10.18 11.25 21.62
CA ALA A 514 9.37 12.36 22.12
C ALA A 514 8.78 13.17 20.97
N GLU A 515 9.59 13.46 19.94
CA GLU A 515 9.11 14.15 18.74
C GLU A 515 8.16 13.28 17.91
N ALA A 516 8.29 11.94 17.90
CA ALA A 516 7.30 11.06 17.27
C ALA A 516 5.91 11.23 17.86
N HIS A 517 5.79 11.22 19.19
CA HIS A 517 4.51 11.43 19.86
C HIS A 517 3.97 12.85 19.64
N ARG A 518 4.82 13.87 19.76
CA ARG A 518 4.44 15.27 19.52
C ARG A 518 3.96 15.47 18.08
N ALA A 519 4.73 15.04 17.09
CA ALA A 519 4.39 15.15 15.68
C ALA A 519 3.13 14.36 15.32
N ALA A 520 2.90 13.18 15.91
CA ALA A 520 1.67 12.41 15.72
C ALA A 520 0.43 13.20 16.19
N ARG A 521 0.50 13.88 17.34
CA ARG A 521 -0.60 14.73 17.85
C ARG A 521 -0.84 15.95 16.96
N ILE A 522 0.23 16.65 16.56
CA ILE A 522 0.15 17.81 15.66
C ILE A 522 -0.44 17.40 14.31
N LYS A 523 0.03 16.30 13.72
CA LYS A 523 -0.49 15.75 12.47
C LYS A 523 -1.96 15.35 12.60
N ALA A 524 -2.34 14.69 13.69
CA ALA A 524 -3.74 14.32 13.94
C ALA A 524 -4.64 15.56 14.03
N ALA A 525 -4.21 16.62 14.74
CA ALA A 525 -4.92 17.88 14.81
C ALA A 525 -5.02 18.58 13.44
N ALA A 526 -3.96 18.54 12.64
CA ALA A 526 -3.95 19.10 11.29
C ALA A 526 -4.95 18.37 10.37
N LEU A 527 -4.93 17.04 10.34
CA LEU A 527 -5.87 16.25 9.54
C LEU A 527 -7.33 16.46 9.99
N ALA A 528 -7.57 16.57 11.29
CA ALA A 528 -8.91 16.86 11.82
C ALA A 528 -9.39 18.26 11.40
N GLU A 529 -8.55 19.29 11.49
CA GLU A 529 -8.87 20.65 11.02
C GLU A 529 -9.11 20.68 9.49
N LEU A 530 -8.44 19.81 8.73
CA LEU A 530 -8.69 19.63 7.29
C LEU A 530 -10.04 18.95 6.98
N GLY A 531 -10.72 18.40 7.99
CA GLY A 531 -12.07 17.82 7.88
C GLY A 531 -12.10 16.29 7.93
N LEU A 532 -11.00 15.63 8.28
CA LEU A 532 -10.93 14.17 8.38
C LEU A 532 -11.42 13.70 9.76
N GLU A 533 -12.08 12.54 9.79
CA GLU A 533 -12.34 11.82 11.03
C GLU A 533 -11.07 11.07 11.49
N VAL A 534 -10.40 11.61 12.52
CA VAL A 534 -9.09 11.11 12.94
C VAL A 534 -9.18 10.18 14.15
N SER A 535 -8.43 9.09 14.14
CA SER A 535 -8.18 8.21 15.29
C SER A 535 -6.68 8.12 15.62
N LEU A 536 -6.36 8.15 16.91
CA LEU A 536 -5.04 7.82 17.42
C LEU A 536 -4.98 6.32 17.74
N CYS A 537 -4.05 5.61 17.10
CA CYS A 537 -3.91 4.17 17.22
C CYS A 537 -2.70 3.79 18.06
N GLY A 538 -2.91 2.90 19.03
CA GLY A 538 -1.87 2.42 19.95
C GLY A 538 -1.45 3.45 20.99
N ASN A 539 -0.20 3.36 21.43
CA ASN A 539 0.36 4.10 22.57
C ASN A 539 0.83 5.52 22.21
N VAL A 540 0.05 6.28 21.44
CA VAL A 540 0.31 7.72 21.27
C VAL A 540 0.16 8.40 22.63
N ASN A 541 1.26 8.93 23.17
CA ASN A 541 1.28 9.68 24.41
C ASN A 541 0.42 10.96 24.24
N LEU A 542 -0.47 11.23 25.20
CA LEU A 542 -1.39 12.37 25.18
C LEU A 542 -0.93 13.53 26.07
N ALA A 543 0.19 13.36 26.79
CA ALA A 543 0.80 14.36 27.66
C ALA A 543 2.20 14.74 27.18
#